data_AF-X1A2V3-F1
#
_entry.id   AF-X1A2V3-F1
#
_cell.length_a   1.000
_cell.length_b   1.000
_cell.length_c   1.000
_cell.angle_alpha   90.00
_cell.angle_beta   90.00
_cell.angle_gamma   90.00
#
_symmetry.space_group_name_H-M   'P 1'
#
loop_
_entity.id
_entity.type
_entity.pdbx_description
1 polymer ?
#
loop_
_entity_poly.entity_id
_entity_poly.type
_entity_poly.pdbx_seq_one_letter_code
_entity_poly.pdbx_strand_id
1 'polypeptide(L)'
;MYDKKGVSVLVAKGECRLAMLKRLRKQGKDFNKYQVIKKRKTIPQSLKEFQCPAIQIRDQQMEIDQTFCSGCSACKQIEPELITLKQDKKE
;
A
#
# COMPACT_ATOMS: atom_id res chain seq x y z
N MET A 1 -12.16 9.85 27.10
CA MET A 1 -12.80 9.86 25.77
C MET A 1 -13.20 8.47 25.23
N TYR A 2 -13.34 7.43 26.10
CA TYR A 2 -13.98 6.14 25.77
C TYR A 2 -14.56 5.51 27.06
N ASP A 3 -15.34 6.27 27.84
CA ASP A 3 -15.71 5.90 29.21
C ASP A 3 -17.13 5.27 29.33
N LYS A 4 -17.73 4.87 28.20
CA LYS A 4 -19.06 4.24 28.19
C LYS A 4 -18.94 2.72 28.13
N LYS A 5 -19.56 2.03 29.10
CA LYS A 5 -19.71 0.56 29.08
C LYS A 5 -20.61 0.14 27.90
N GLY A 6 -20.08 -0.69 27.01
CA GLY A 6 -20.80 -1.24 25.86
C GLY A 6 -19.99 -1.26 24.56
N VAL A 7 -20.53 -1.88 23.50
CA VAL A 7 -19.90 -1.88 22.18
C VAL A 7 -19.92 -0.46 21.61
N SER A 8 -18.75 0.07 21.29
CA SER A 8 -18.59 1.36 20.63
C SER A 8 -18.05 1.13 19.23
N VAL A 9 -18.68 1.74 18.21
CA VAL A 9 -18.26 1.62 16.81
C VAL A 9 -17.89 2.98 16.23
N LEU A 10 -16.83 3.01 15.42
CA LEU A 10 -16.46 4.17 14.60
C LEU A 10 -17.00 3.95 13.19
N VAL A 11 -17.96 4.79 12.75
CA VAL A 11 -18.48 4.76 11.38
C VAL A 11 -17.87 5.90 10.58
N ALA A 12 -16.93 5.57 9.68
CA ALA A 12 -16.33 6.53 8.77
C ALA A 12 -16.88 6.33 7.34
N LYS A 13 -17.17 7.43 6.64
CA LYS A 13 -17.55 7.42 5.22
C LYS A 13 -16.35 7.86 4.38
N GLY A 14 -15.98 7.06 3.39
CA GLY A 14 -14.91 7.37 2.44
C GLY A 14 -15.23 6.83 1.04
N GLU A 15 -14.67 7.48 0.01
CA GLU A 15 -14.78 6.99 -1.37
C GLU A 15 -14.16 5.59 -1.47
N CYS A 16 -14.81 4.67 -2.19
CA CYS A 16 -14.22 3.37 -2.49
C CYS A 16 -12.84 3.58 -3.14
N ARG A 17 -11.80 2.95 -2.60
CA ARG A 17 -10.43 3.15 -3.09
C ARG A 17 -10.29 2.87 -4.59
N LEU A 18 -10.99 1.86 -5.11
CA LEU A 18 -11.00 1.53 -6.54
C LEU A 18 -11.66 2.64 -7.39
N ALA A 19 -12.76 3.22 -6.91
CA ALA A 19 -13.43 4.33 -7.59
C ALA A 19 -12.53 5.58 -7.63
N MET A 20 -11.91 5.90 -6.49
CA MET A 20 -10.94 6.99 -6.37
C MET A 20 -9.77 6.81 -7.35
N LEU A 21 -9.17 5.60 -7.41
CA LEU A 21 -8.07 5.31 -8.34
C LEU A 21 -8.49 5.43 -9.80
N LYS A 22 -9.68 4.95 -10.15
CA LYS A 22 -10.24 5.09 -11.51
C LYS A 22 -10.41 6.56 -11.88
N ARG A 23 -10.90 7.39 -10.96
CA ARG A 23 -11.06 8.84 -11.14
C ARG A 23 -9.70 9.54 -11.30
N LEU A 24 -8.73 9.25 -10.44
CA LEU A 24 -7.38 9.85 -10.53
C LEU A 24 -6.67 9.49 -11.84
N ARG A 25 -6.76 8.23 -12.28
CA ARG A 25 -6.24 7.79 -13.59
C ARG A 25 -6.86 8.57 -14.75
N LYS A 26 -8.18 8.77 -14.75
CA LYS A 26 -8.88 9.59 -15.77
C LYS A 26 -8.43 11.05 -15.76
N GLN A 27 -8.04 11.58 -14.60
CA GLN A 27 -7.58 12.96 -14.44
C GLN A 27 -6.08 13.12 -14.72
N GLY A 28 -5.36 12.04 -15.08
CA GLY A 28 -3.91 12.06 -15.24
C GLY A 28 -3.15 12.40 -13.96
N LYS A 29 -3.77 12.21 -12.79
CA LYS A 29 -3.15 12.49 -11.49
C LYS A 29 -2.51 11.24 -10.94
N ASP A 30 -1.22 11.34 -10.63
CA ASP A 30 -0.53 10.31 -9.88
C ASP A 30 -0.96 10.28 -8.41
N PHE A 31 -0.77 9.12 -7.80
CA PHE A 31 -1.01 8.87 -6.40
C PHE A 31 0.20 8.15 -5.81
N ASN A 32 0.40 8.34 -4.51
CA ASN A 32 1.56 7.77 -3.81
C ASN A 32 1.59 6.24 -3.95
N LYS A 33 2.62 5.74 -4.61
CA LYS A 33 2.93 4.30 -4.68
C LYS A 33 4.02 3.97 -3.66
N TYR A 34 4.23 2.68 -3.46
CA TYR A 34 5.24 2.17 -2.54
C TYR A 34 6.32 1.41 -3.29
N GLN A 35 7.51 1.37 -2.72
CA GLN A 35 8.65 0.63 -3.23
C GLN A 35 9.42 -0.04 -2.09
N VAL A 36 10.21 -1.06 -2.42
CA VAL A 36 11.09 -1.74 -1.47
C VAL A 36 12.38 -0.93 -1.33
N ILE A 37 12.80 -0.63 -0.10
CA ILE A 37 14.01 0.15 0.20
C ILE A 37 15.26 -0.73 0.06
N LYS A 38 15.19 -1.97 0.54
CA LYS A 38 16.33 -2.89 0.63
C LYS A 38 16.07 -4.12 -0.22
N LYS A 39 17.02 -4.44 -1.10
CA LYS A 39 16.99 -5.65 -1.92
C LYS A 39 16.90 -6.88 -1.01
N ARG A 40 15.84 -7.66 -1.17
CA ARG A 40 15.68 -8.99 -0.54
C ARG A 40 15.40 -10.01 -1.62
N LYS A 41 15.96 -11.22 -1.48
CA LYS A 41 15.67 -12.32 -2.40
C LYS A 41 14.34 -13.03 -2.11
N THR A 42 13.76 -12.76 -0.95
CA THR A 42 12.56 -13.43 -0.45
C THR A 42 11.55 -12.42 0.08
N ILE A 43 10.27 -12.75 -0.08
CA ILE A 43 9.17 -12.01 0.53
C ILE A 43 9.07 -12.44 2.01
N PRO A 44 9.10 -11.52 2.99
CA PRO A 44 8.84 -11.82 4.39
C PRO A 44 7.50 -12.55 4.57
N GLN A 45 7.41 -13.45 5.55
CA GLN A 45 6.20 -14.22 5.81
C GLN A 45 4.98 -13.32 6.11
N SER A 46 5.20 -12.24 6.85
CA SER A 46 4.21 -11.18 7.12
C SER A 46 3.56 -10.62 5.85
N LEU A 47 4.36 -10.38 4.80
CA LEU A 47 3.88 -9.87 3.51
C LEU A 47 3.30 -10.97 2.61
N LYS A 48 3.73 -12.24 2.78
CA LYS A 48 3.10 -13.38 2.10
C LYS A 48 1.68 -13.61 2.59
N GLU A 49 1.44 -13.51 3.91
CA GLU A 49 0.12 -13.66 4.52
C GLU A 49 -0.83 -12.53 4.12
N PHE A 50 -0.31 -11.32 3.92
CA PHE A 50 -1.10 -10.18 3.44
C PHE A 50 -1.56 -10.33 1.98
N GLN A 51 -0.87 -11.12 1.15
CA GLN A 51 -1.26 -11.43 -0.24
C GLN A 51 -1.50 -10.19 -1.12
N CYS A 52 -0.66 -9.15 -1.00
CA CYS A 52 -0.75 -8.01 -1.91
C CYS A 52 -0.36 -8.44 -3.34
N PRO A 53 -1.23 -8.25 -4.36
CA PRO A 53 -0.91 -8.65 -5.73
C PRO A 53 0.21 -7.82 -6.37
N ALA A 54 0.55 -6.67 -5.78
CA ALA A 54 1.65 -5.84 -6.26
C ALA A 54 3.03 -6.30 -5.79
N ILE A 55 3.12 -7.20 -4.79
CA ILE A 55 4.41 -7.67 -4.26
C ILE A 55 4.80 -8.94 -5.02
N GLN A 56 5.96 -8.92 -5.67
CA GLN A 56 6.47 -10.05 -6.44
C GLN A 56 7.98 -10.21 -6.30
N ILE A 57 8.49 -11.38 -6.70
CA ILE A 57 9.91 -11.60 -6.92
C ILE A 57 10.20 -11.43 -8.41
N ARG A 58 11.02 -10.45 -8.77
CA ARG A 58 11.52 -10.21 -10.13
C ARG A 58 13.04 -10.22 -10.10
N ASP A 59 13.69 -10.91 -11.04
CA ASP A 59 15.15 -11.01 -11.10
C ASP A 59 15.80 -11.43 -9.77
N GLN A 60 15.16 -12.38 -9.08
CA GLN A 60 15.54 -12.86 -7.74
C GLN A 60 15.52 -11.79 -6.65
N GLN A 61 14.81 -10.68 -6.85
CA GLN A 61 14.64 -9.61 -5.87
C GLN A 61 13.17 -9.28 -5.67
N MET A 62 12.81 -9.01 -4.42
CA MET A 62 11.49 -8.55 -4.05
C MET A 62 11.30 -7.12 -4.54
N GLU A 63 10.22 -6.92 -5.30
CA GLU A 63 9.83 -5.64 -5.86
C GLU A 63 8.33 -5.39 -5.67
N ILE A 64 7.93 -4.12 -5.73
CA ILE A 64 6.53 -3.72 -5.79
C ILE A 64 6.23 -3.24 -7.22
N ASP A 65 5.32 -3.94 -7.89
CA ASP A 65 4.80 -3.56 -9.21
C ASP A 65 4.01 -2.26 -9.13
N GLN A 66 4.47 -1.26 -9.86
CA GLN A 66 3.88 0.08 -9.87
C GLN A 66 2.56 0.16 -10.64
N THR A 67 2.24 -0.84 -11.46
CA THR A 67 0.98 -0.96 -12.20
C THR A 67 -0.14 -1.42 -11.27
N PHE A 68 0.17 -2.39 -10.41
CA PHE A 68 -0.77 -2.97 -9.46
C PHE A 68 -0.81 -2.25 -8.10
N CYS A 69 0.23 -1.49 -7.75
CA CYS A 69 0.26 -0.74 -6.50
C CYS A 69 -0.90 0.28 -6.46
N SER A 70 -1.77 0.14 -5.46
CA SER A 70 -2.94 1.00 -5.24
C SER A 70 -2.68 2.11 -4.22
N GLY A 71 -1.49 2.16 -3.61
CA GLY A 71 -1.13 3.14 -2.59
C GLY A 71 -1.91 2.99 -1.28
N CYS A 72 -2.38 1.79 -0.92
CA CYS A 72 -3.23 1.56 0.26
C CYS A 72 -2.49 1.66 1.61
N SER A 73 -1.15 1.80 1.62
CA SER A 73 -0.27 1.86 2.79
C SER A 73 -0.18 0.61 3.67
N ALA A 74 -0.99 -0.42 3.44
CA ALA A 74 -1.02 -1.62 4.28
C ALA A 74 0.34 -2.33 4.37
N CYS A 75 1.06 -2.49 3.25
CA CYS A 75 2.40 -3.10 3.25
C CYS A 75 3.43 -2.30 4.06
N LYS A 76 3.33 -0.96 4.11
CA LYS A 76 4.19 -0.09 4.94
C LYS A 76 3.88 -0.24 6.43
N GLN A 77 2.62 -0.46 6.79
CA GLN A 77 2.23 -0.70 8.18
C GLN A 77 2.75 -2.05 8.68
N ILE A 78 2.78 -3.07 7.81
CA ILE A 78 3.26 -4.42 8.13
C ILE A 78 4.78 -4.48 8.20
N GLU A 79 5.49 -3.89 7.23
CA GLU A 79 6.96 -3.85 7.18
C GLU A 79 7.47 -2.41 7.02
N PRO A 80 7.53 -1.62 8.11
CA PRO A 80 7.93 -0.21 8.07
C PRO A 80 9.35 0.01 7.56
N GLU A 81 10.29 -0.86 7.93
CA GLU A 81 11.71 -0.70 7.58
C GLU A 81 12.06 -1.20 6.17
N LEU A 82 11.16 -1.98 5.54
CA LEU A 82 11.38 -2.56 4.22
C LEU A 82 10.72 -1.74 3.12
N ILE A 83 9.59 -1.12 3.41
CA ILE A 83 8.74 -0.44 2.43
C ILE A 83 8.85 1.08 2.61
N THR A 84 8.94 1.83 1.52
CA THR A 84 8.87 3.29 1.54
C THR A 84 7.92 3.83 0.49
N LEU A 85 7.51 5.08 0.67
CA LEU A 85 6.81 5.83 -0.36
C LEU A 85 7.76 6.02 -1.55
N LYS A 86 7.28 5.65 -2.73
CA LYS A 86 7.94 6.03 -3.97
C LYS A 86 7.65 7.52 -4.15
N GLN A 87 8.68 8.34 -4.00
CA GLN A 87 8.61 9.74 -4.38
C GLN A 87 8.71 9.80 -5.90
N ASP A 88 7.58 9.94 -6.57
CA ASP A 88 7.61 10.36 -7.98
C ASP A 88 8.07 11.82 -7.97
N LYS A 89 9.29 12.07 -8.44
CA LYS A 89 9.83 13.42 -8.63
C LYS A 89 8.84 14.18 -9.50
N LYS A 90 8.15 15.15 -8.89
CA LYS A 90 7.42 16.18 -9.60
C LYS A 90 8.46 17.23 -9.99
N GLU A 91 8.94 17.14 -11.22
CA GLU A 91 9.60 18.28 -11.90
C GLU A 91 8.51 19.27 -12.36
#